data_AF-A0A1F3EQH1-F1
#
_entry.id   AF-A0A1F3EQH1-F1
#
_cell.length_a   1.000
_cell.length_b   1.000
_cell.length_c   1.000
_cell.angle_alpha   90.00
_cell.angle_beta   90.00
_cell.angle_gamma   90.00
#
_symmetry.space_group_name_H-M   'P 1'
#
loop_
_entity.id
_entity.type
_entity.pdbx_description
1 polymer ?
#
loop_
_entity_poly.entity_id
_entity_poly.type
_entity_poly.pdbx_seq_one_letter_code
_entity_poly.pdbx_strand_id
1 'polypeptide(L)'
;MSVTHTITGGLVHLSGNIIQVTLTASHARPKHKLAVKVTFDGPFGSPAPEEIAPDENLQAVFHINGLIDLPPDYDFAFPATEKAVAHSILAKVVTLDIGEVYNNETGDRTEAWMNISENNVLRILKGKLRPYDLSLLNEAGKSFADEYIDGGKFLTNLANNQQVSDRQEMKLWYLSRWTEEHAATLHLEVKSDISGPGIPEGAPIEYTDDITLTPSGLMEFTVNPYFFGFNIPPGVNMPADTKALEYTFWLTHLVDDDIVDISERRRFVVDNRPREKEFVFYYVNTLSGVDCVRFTGEYSEKIPTESEQSFKPVPAGSGTKVGSLVTTSANSQRIWEINTGPKSADEMRGLRDFLDSKQRWMVDPQRDVYKKLIPVYIDSRDFQIFDSMENIQNFAVTVFESHK
;
A
#
# COMPACT_ATOMS: atom_id res chain seq x y z
N MET A 1 1.05 -30.62 -28.66
CA MET A 1 0.45 -29.34 -28.27
C MET A 1 1.26 -28.23 -28.90
N SER A 2 0.61 -27.17 -29.34
CA SER A 2 1.27 -26.10 -30.07
C SER A 2 0.61 -24.74 -29.83
N VAL A 3 0.35 -24.46 -28.55
CA VAL A 3 -0.15 -23.17 -28.05
C VAL A 3 1.00 -22.48 -27.35
N THR A 4 1.18 -21.19 -27.62
CA THR A 4 2.06 -20.30 -26.86
C THR A 4 1.23 -19.22 -26.18
N HIS A 5 1.76 -18.59 -25.15
CA HIS A 5 1.06 -17.51 -24.46
C HIS A 5 1.93 -16.28 -24.23
N THR A 6 1.27 -15.16 -24.04
CA THR A 6 1.89 -13.90 -23.64
C THR A 6 0.99 -13.24 -22.61
N ILE A 7 1.58 -12.78 -21.52
CA ILE A 7 0.88 -12.04 -20.47
C ILE A 7 1.29 -10.58 -20.63
N THR A 8 0.33 -9.74 -21.02
CA THR A 8 0.60 -8.31 -21.22
C THR A 8 1.03 -7.69 -19.91
N GLY A 9 2.23 -7.10 -19.87
CA GLY A 9 2.76 -6.43 -18.68
C GLY A 9 3.55 -7.30 -17.70
N GLY A 10 3.93 -8.52 -18.11
CA GLY A 10 4.86 -9.37 -17.35
C GLY A 10 4.18 -10.32 -16.37
N LEU A 11 4.91 -10.74 -15.32
CA LEU A 11 4.46 -11.75 -14.34
C LEU A 11 3.92 -11.14 -13.04
N VAL A 12 4.03 -9.82 -12.84
CA VAL A 12 3.56 -9.15 -11.62
C VAL A 12 2.50 -8.11 -11.96
N HIS A 13 1.34 -8.19 -11.33
CA HIS A 13 0.18 -7.35 -11.66
C HIS A 13 -0.57 -6.84 -10.44
N LEU A 14 -1.36 -5.79 -10.66
CA LEU A 14 -2.35 -5.28 -9.71
C LEU A 14 -3.75 -5.78 -10.09
N SER A 15 -4.48 -6.38 -9.16
CA SER A 15 -5.76 -7.07 -9.43
C SER A 15 -6.87 -6.16 -9.96
N GLY A 16 -6.83 -4.86 -9.66
CA GLY A 16 -7.79 -3.86 -10.11
C GLY A 16 -7.50 -3.29 -11.50
N ASN A 17 -6.37 -3.65 -12.11
CA ASN A 17 -6.07 -3.38 -13.51
C ASN A 17 -6.56 -4.54 -14.40
N ILE A 18 -6.72 -4.29 -15.70
CA ILE A 18 -7.01 -5.36 -16.65
C ILE A 18 -5.74 -6.19 -16.84
N ILE A 19 -5.85 -7.50 -16.64
CA ILE A 19 -4.77 -8.47 -16.86
C ILE A 19 -5.15 -9.33 -18.05
N GLN A 20 -4.37 -9.21 -19.13
CA GLN A 20 -4.64 -9.87 -20.41
C GLN A 20 -3.67 -11.01 -20.63
N VAL A 21 -4.22 -12.18 -20.93
CA VAL A 21 -3.46 -13.37 -21.35
C VAL A 21 -3.84 -13.66 -22.78
N THR A 22 -2.89 -13.48 -23.70
CA THR A 22 -3.07 -13.81 -25.12
C THR A 22 -2.53 -15.21 -25.37
N LEU A 23 -3.40 -16.11 -25.82
CA LEU A 23 -3.02 -17.44 -26.29
C LEU A 23 -2.92 -17.42 -27.82
N THR A 24 -1.91 -18.06 -28.38
CA THR A 24 -1.73 -18.21 -29.83
C THR A 24 -1.56 -19.69 -30.18
N ALA A 25 -2.42 -20.21 -31.04
CA ALA A 25 -2.25 -21.54 -31.61
C ALA A 25 -1.34 -21.49 -32.85
N SER A 26 -0.52 -22.52 -33.03
CA SER A 26 0.33 -22.64 -34.23
C SER A 26 -0.43 -23.09 -35.49
N HIS A 27 -1.62 -23.68 -35.34
CA HIS A 27 -2.45 -24.13 -36.46
C HIS A 27 -3.92 -24.26 -36.06
N ALA A 28 -4.82 -24.04 -37.03
CA ALA A 28 -6.26 -24.23 -36.84
C ALA A 28 -6.65 -25.71 -36.69
N ARG A 29 -7.73 -25.98 -35.94
CA ARG A 29 -8.36 -27.30 -35.83
C ARG A 29 -9.89 -27.21 -35.94
N PRO A 30 -10.60 -28.31 -36.23
CA PRO A 30 -12.06 -28.32 -36.22
C PRO A 30 -12.62 -27.99 -34.82
N LYS A 31 -13.52 -27.00 -34.76
CA LYS A 31 -14.11 -26.47 -33.49
C LYS A 31 -13.04 -26.13 -32.44
N HIS A 32 -11.92 -25.58 -32.89
CA HIS A 32 -10.81 -25.21 -32.02
C HIS A 32 -11.21 -24.08 -31.08
N LYS A 33 -10.84 -24.24 -29.81
CA LYS A 33 -10.85 -23.20 -28.80
C LYS A 33 -9.54 -23.25 -28.03
N LEU A 34 -9.07 -22.08 -27.65
CA LEU A 34 -7.99 -21.93 -26.70
C LEU A 34 -8.59 -21.90 -25.30
N ALA A 35 -7.87 -22.39 -24.31
CA ALA A 35 -8.39 -22.53 -22.95
C ALA A 35 -7.39 -22.03 -21.90
N VAL A 36 -7.91 -21.34 -20.89
CA VAL A 36 -7.17 -20.92 -19.70
C VAL A 36 -7.93 -21.39 -18.47
N LYS A 37 -7.22 -21.95 -17.50
CA LYS A 37 -7.73 -22.20 -16.16
C LYS A 37 -6.85 -21.47 -15.15
N VAL A 38 -7.49 -20.76 -14.23
CA VAL A 38 -6.83 -19.93 -13.22
C VAL A 38 -6.95 -20.61 -11.87
N THR A 39 -5.81 -21.01 -11.31
CA THR A 39 -5.73 -21.71 -10.03
C THR A 39 -4.98 -20.86 -9.00
N PHE A 40 -5.56 -20.65 -7.82
CA PHE A 40 -4.91 -20.01 -6.67
C PHE A 40 -5.61 -20.41 -5.36
N ASP A 41 -4.92 -20.22 -4.23
CA ASP A 41 -5.44 -20.50 -2.89
C ASP A 41 -6.41 -19.40 -2.41
N GLY A 42 -7.63 -19.39 -2.97
CA GLY A 42 -8.69 -18.53 -2.47
C GLY A 42 -10.09 -18.87 -3.00
N PRO A 43 -11.12 -18.16 -2.52
CA PRO A 43 -12.52 -18.58 -2.67
C PRO A 43 -13.09 -18.39 -4.09
N PHE A 44 -12.40 -17.64 -4.95
CA PHE A 44 -12.92 -17.22 -6.26
C PHE A 44 -12.13 -17.77 -7.47
N GLY A 45 -11.31 -18.80 -7.28
CA GLY A 45 -10.66 -19.52 -8.40
C GLY A 45 -11.66 -20.02 -9.45
N SER A 46 -11.21 -20.22 -10.69
CA SER A 46 -12.05 -20.84 -11.71
C SER A 46 -11.78 -22.34 -11.74
N PRO A 47 -12.64 -23.19 -11.13
CA PRO A 47 -12.48 -24.64 -11.26
C PRO A 47 -12.73 -25.11 -12.69
N ALA A 48 -13.44 -24.32 -13.50
CA ALA A 48 -13.73 -24.61 -14.90
C ALA A 48 -12.80 -23.82 -15.84
N PRO A 49 -12.34 -24.44 -16.94
CA PRO A 49 -11.56 -23.74 -17.95
C PRO A 49 -12.45 -22.74 -18.71
N GLU A 50 -11.93 -21.53 -18.91
CA GLU A 50 -12.51 -20.57 -19.84
C GLU A 50 -12.04 -20.92 -21.26
N GLU A 51 -12.96 -21.00 -22.23
CA GLU A 51 -12.65 -21.40 -23.60
C GLU A 51 -13.09 -20.32 -24.59
N ILE A 52 -12.17 -19.82 -25.41
CA ILE A 52 -12.45 -18.81 -26.44
C ILE A 52 -11.99 -19.35 -27.80
N ALA A 53 -12.84 -19.20 -28.82
CA ALA A 53 -12.46 -19.54 -30.19
C ALA A 53 -11.39 -18.55 -30.69
N PRO A 54 -10.28 -19.03 -31.29
CA PRO A 54 -9.26 -18.13 -31.81
C PRO A 54 -9.79 -17.30 -32.99
N ASP A 55 -9.21 -16.12 -33.17
CA ASP A 55 -9.46 -15.23 -34.30
C ASP A 55 -8.76 -15.70 -35.59
N GLU A 56 -8.80 -14.87 -36.64
CA GLU A 56 -8.16 -15.16 -37.93
C GLU A 56 -6.63 -15.32 -37.85
N ASN A 57 -6.00 -14.78 -36.80
CA ASN A 57 -4.57 -14.90 -36.51
C ASN A 57 -4.25 -16.08 -35.57
N LEU A 58 -5.23 -16.94 -35.28
CA LEU A 58 -5.15 -18.04 -34.33
C LEU A 58 -4.94 -17.60 -32.87
N GLN A 59 -5.41 -16.40 -32.52
CA GLN A 59 -5.24 -15.81 -31.20
C GLN A 59 -6.54 -15.72 -30.41
N ALA A 60 -6.46 -15.90 -29.10
CA ALA A 60 -7.56 -15.63 -28.17
C ALA A 60 -7.03 -14.83 -26.98
N VAL A 61 -7.78 -13.80 -26.59
CA VAL A 61 -7.42 -12.90 -25.48
C VAL A 61 -8.36 -13.17 -24.30
N PHE A 62 -7.77 -13.52 -23.15
CA PHE A 62 -8.48 -13.79 -21.90
C PHE A 62 -8.25 -12.65 -20.92
N HIS A 63 -9.31 -12.28 -20.18
CA HIS A 63 -9.25 -11.28 -19.11
C HIS A 63 -9.47 -11.96 -17.77
N ILE A 64 -8.43 -12.08 -16.96
CA ILE A 64 -8.49 -12.89 -15.73
C ILE A 64 -8.78 -12.06 -14.47
N ASN A 65 -8.84 -10.73 -14.56
CA ASN A 65 -8.94 -9.83 -13.40
C ASN A 65 -10.16 -10.12 -12.51
N GLY A 66 -11.30 -10.49 -13.11
CA GLY A 66 -12.51 -10.83 -12.34
C GLY A 66 -12.41 -12.11 -11.50
N LEU A 67 -11.44 -12.98 -11.81
CA LEU A 67 -11.22 -14.25 -11.10
C LEU A 67 -10.26 -14.10 -9.91
N ILE A 68 -9.45 -13.04 -9.89
CA ILE A 68 -8.34 -12.86 -8.94
C ILE A 68 -8.48 -11.61 -8.07
N ASP A 69 -9.59 -10.86 -8.19
CA ASP A 69 -9.85 -9.66 -7.39
C ASP A 69 -10.47 -10.00 -6.02
N LEU A 70 -9.64 -10.54 -5.11
CA LEU A 70 -10.07 -10.87 -3.76
C LEU A 70 -10.28 -9.62 -2.89
N PRO A 71 -11.15 -9.69 -1.86
CA PRO A 71 -11.19 -8.66 -0.83
C PRO A 71 -9.82 -8.57 -0.14
N PRO A 72 -9.33 -7.35 0.15
CA PRO A 72 -8.07 -7.20 0.86
C PRO A 72 -8.18 -7.64 2.32
N ASP A 73 -7.14 -8.29 2.80
CA ASP A 73 -6.86 -8.44 4.23
C ASP A 73 -5.55 -7.72 4.54
N TYR A 74 -5.65 -6.42 4.80
CA TYR A 74 -4.48 -5.59 5.11
C TYR A 74 -4.17 -5.70 6.59
N ASP A 75 -2.98 -6.20 6.89
CA ASP A 75 -2.33 -6.10 8.18
C ASP A 75 -1.04 -5.29 7.99
N PHE A 76 -0.70 -4.46 8.98
CA PHE A 76 0.56 -3.71 9.00
C PHE A 76 0.97 -3.46 10.45
N ALA A 77 2.27 -3.44 10.70
CA ALA A 77 2.78 -3.35 12.07
C ALA A 77 2.54 -1.95 12.66
N PHE A 78 1.68 -1.83 13.68
CA PHE A 78 1.52 -0.57 14.42
C PHE A 78 1.17 -0.78 15.91
N PRO A 79 1.93 -0.18 16.85
CA PRO A 79 3.22 0.49 16.63
C PRO A 79 4.27 -0.50 16.12
N ALA A 80 5.24 -0.03 15.34
CA ALA A 80 6.28 -0.90 14.80
C ALA A 80 7.18 -1.47 15.90
N THR A 81 7.44 -2.78 15.83
CA THR A 81 8.40 -3.49 16.69
C THR A 81 9.66 -3.91 15.95
N GLU A 82 9.60 -3.99 14.62
CA GLU A 82 10.71 -4.41 13.74
C GLU A 82 10.89 -3.41 12.58
N LYS A 83 12.12 -3.30 12.06
CA LYS A 83 12.47 -2.40 10.94
C LYS A 83 11.91 -2.87 9.61
N ALA A 84 11.80 -4.19 9.45
CA ALA A 84 11.27 -4.85 8.27
C ALA A 84 10.34 -5.99 8.69
N VAL A 85 9.14 -6.06 8.11
CA VAL A 85 8.16 -7.14 8.35
C VAL A 85 7.73 -7.70 7.00
N ALA A 86 7.76 -9.03 6.85
CA ALA A 86 7.32 -9.69 5.62
C ALA A 86 5.83 -10.02 5.69
N HIS A 87 5.08 -9.62 4.65
CA HIS A 87 3.64 -9.86 4.52
C HIS A 87 3.34 -10.75 3.32
N SER A 88 3.00 -12.02 3.58
CA SER A 88 2.71 -13.01 2.53
C SER A 88 1.29 -12.91 1.95
N ILE A 89 0.32 -12.34 2.68
CA ILE A 89 -1.09 -12.34 2.28
C ILE A 89 -1.40 -11.29 1.22
N LEU A 90 -0.57 -10.24 1.13
CA LEU A 90 -0.77 -9.10 0.23
C LEU A 90 -0.34 -9.37 -1.22
N ALA A 91 0.45 -10.41 -1.44
CA ALA A 91 0.85 -10.89 -2.76
C ALA A 91 0.36 -12.33 -2.96
N LYS A 92 -0.50 -12.57 -3.94
CA LYS A 92 -1.03 -13.90 -4.26
C LYS A 92 -0.30 -14.48 -5.45
N VAL A 93 0.07 -15.75 -5.33
CA VAL A 93 0.60 -16.53 -6.45
C VAL A 93 -0.57 -17.18 -7.17
N VAL A 94 -0.67 -16.93 -8.48
CA VAL A 94 -1.72 -17.43 -9.36
C VAL A 94 -1.08 -18.26 -10.46
N THR A 95 -1.58 -19.47 -10.68
CA THR A 95 -1.09 -20.36 -11.73
C THR A 95 -2.09 -20.42 -12.88
N LEU A 96 -1.58 -20.30 -14.11
CA LEU A 96 -2.36 -20.43 -15.35
C LEU A 96 -2.12 -21.80 -15.99
N ASP A 97 -3.12 -22.68 -15.97
CA ASP A 97 -3.11 -23.86 -16.81
C ASP A 97 -3.59 -23.46 -18.21
N ILE A 98 -2.72 -23.63 -19.20
CA ILE A 98 -2.97 -23.18 -20.58
C ILE A 98 -3.21 -24.40 -21.45
N GLY A 99 -4.22 -24.35 -22.29
CA GLY A 99 -4.61 -25.48 -23.10
C GLY A 99 -5.31 -25.13 -24.39
N GLU A 100 -5.70 -26.19 -25.10
CA GLU A 100 -6.56 -26.14 -26.26
C GLU A 100 -7.61 -27.23 -26.17
N VAL A 101 -8.80 -26.91 -26.69
CA VAL A 101 -9.95 -27.80 -26.78
C VAL A 101 -10.36 -27.86 -28.24
N TYR A 102 -10.50 -29.07 -28.78
CA TYR A 102 -10.84 -29.28 -30.19
C TYR A 102 -11.55 -30.61 -30.38
N ASN A 103 -12.17 -30.80 -31.54
CA ASN A 103 -12.70 -32.11 -31.92
C ASN A 103 -11.63 -32.92 -32.66
N ASN A 104 -11.42 -34.16 -32.24
CA ASN A 104 -10.53 -35.09 -32.95
C ASN A 104 -11.18 -35.59 -34.26
N GLU A 105 -10.48 -36.46 -34.99
CA GLU A 105 -10.94 -37.02 -36.26
C GLU A 105 -12.23 -37.86 -36.13
N THR A 106 -12.51 -38.42 -34.95
CA THR A 106 -13.75 -39.15 -34.64
C THR A 106 -14.90 -38.24 -34.20
N GLY A 107 -14.65 -36.94 -34.05
CA GLY A 107 -15.64 -35.94 -33.63
C GLY A 107 -15.75 -35.75 -32.11
N ASP A 108 -14.93 -36.45 -31.32
CA ASP A 108 -14.91 -36.38 -29.86
C ASP A 108 -14.13 -35.14 -29.37
N ARG A 109 -14.64 -34.51 -28.31
CA ARG A 109 -13.98 -33.38 -27.65
C ARG A 109 -12.71 -33.87 -26.97
N THR A 110 -11.59 -33.30 -27.36
CA THR A 110 -10.25 -33.57 -26.80
C THR A 110 -9.72 -32.31 -26.14
N GLU A 111 -9.13 -32.46 -24.96
CA GLU A 111 -8.40 -31.39 -24.27
C GLU A 111 -6.91 -31.70 -24.28
N ALA A 112 -6.08 -30.70 -24.53
CA ALA A 112 -4.66 -30.77 -24.33
C ALA A 112 -4.22 -29.61 -23.43
N TRP A 113 -3.51 -29.92 -22.34
CA TRP A 113 -3.00 -28.95 -21.37
C TRP A 113 -1.47 -28.88 -21.42
N MET A 114 -0.92 -27.67 -21.28
CA MET A 114 0.51 -27.40 -21.24
C MET A 114 1.04 -27.83 -19.87
N ASN A 115 2.28 -28.31 -19.83
CA ASN A 115 2.96 -28.44 -18.55
C ASN A 115 3.13 -27.05 -17.94
N ILE A 116 2.75 -26.91 -16.68
CA ILE A 116 2.94 -25.66 -15.94
C ILE A 116 4.44 -25.35 -15.90
N SER A 117 4.81 -24.16 -16.37
CA SER A 117 6.16 -23.61 -16.30
C SER A 117 6.18 -22.36 -15.43
N GLU A 118 7.36 -21.83 -15.11
CA GLU A 118 7.49 -20.57 -14.37
C GLU A 118 6.77 -19.40 -15.08
N ASN A 119 6.71 -19.41 -16.42
CA ASN A 119 6.00 -18.41 -17.22
C ASN A 119 4.46 -18.51 -17.09
N ASN A 120 3.94 -19.50 -16.37
CA ASN A 120 2.53 -19.66 -16.06
C ASN A 120 2.17 -19.14 -14.66
N VAL A 121 3.16 -18.65 -13.90
CA VAL A 121 2.98 -18.24 -12.51
C VAL A 121 3.03 -16.73 -12.41
N LEU A 122 1.92 -16.15 -11.95
CA LEU A 122 1.71 -14.73 -11.76
C LEU A 122 1.79 -14.38 -10.29
N ARG A 123 2.33 -13.19 -9.97
CA ARG A 123 2.18 -12.55 -8.66
C ARG A 123 1.16 -11.42 -8.78
N ILE A 124 0.07 -11.54 -8.03
CA ILE A 124 -1.03 -10.58 -8.04
C ILE A 124 -1.06 -9.84 -6.70
N LEU A 125 -0.90 -8.52 -6.77
CA LEU A 125 -1.03 -7.60 -5.66
C LEU A 125 -2.43 -6.94 -5.68
N LYS A 126 -2.97 -6.60 -4.51
CA LYS A 126 -4.25 -5.91 -4.44
C LYS A 126 -4.06 -4.42 -4.67
N GLY A 127 -4.47 -3.91 -5.82
CA GLY A 127 -4.36 -2.48 -6.09
C GLY A 127 -4.86 -2.13 -7.47
N LYS A 128 -4.70 -0.87 -7.85
CA LYS A 128 -5.11 -0.37 -9.16
C LYS A 128 -4.35 0.90 -9.52
N LEU A 129 -3.54 0.87 -10.57
CA LEU A 129 -3.00 2.11 -11.12
C LEU A 129 -4.14 2.96 -11.66
N ARG A 130 -4.04 4.27 -11.45
CA ARG A 130 -5.00 5.21 -12.01
C ARG A 130 -4.91 5.16 -13.54
N PRO A 131 -6.02 5.36 -14.25
CA PRO A 131 -6.02 5.29 -15.72
C PRO A 131 -4.97 6.20 -16.37
N TYR A 132 -4.76 7.39 -15.79
CA TYR A 132 -3.72 8.32 -16.25
C TYR A 132 -2.31 7.74 -16.10
N ASP A 133 -1.94 7.23 -14.91
CA ASP A 133 -0.60 6.67 -14.68
C ASP A 133 -0.36 5.42 -15.54
N LEU A 134 -1.39 4.56 -15.68
CA LEU A 134 -1.32 3.40 -16.55
C LEU A 134 -1.10 3.82 -18.02
N SER A 135 -1.76 4.90 -18.47
CA SER A 135 -1.58 5.41 -19.84
C SER A 135 -0.16 5.96 -20.05
N LEU A 136 0.40 6.67 -19.06
CA LEU A 136 1.80 7.13 -19.11
C LEU A 136 2.79 5.97 -19.22
N LEU A 137 2.57 4.88 -18.46
CA LEU A 137 3.40 3.68 -18.57
C LEU A 137 3.29 3.05 -19.96
N ASN A 138 2.07 2.91 -20.47
CA ASN A 138 1.84 2.37 -21.81
C ASN A 138 2.49 3.22 -22.91
N GLU A 139 2.41 4.54 -22.83
CA GLU A 139 3.08 5.46 -23.76
C GLU A 139 4.61 5.34 -23.69
N ALA A 140 5.15 5.09 -22.50
CA ALA A 140 6.57 4.82 -22.29
C ALA A 140 6.99 3.38 -22.67
N GLY A 141 6.05 2.53 -23.10
CA GLY A 141 6.31 1.12 -23.40
C GLY A 141 6.68 0.29 -22.17
N LYS A 142 6.26 0.73 -20.98
CA LYS A 142 6.54 0.07 -19.70
C LYS A 142 5.28 -0.53 -19.10
N SER A 143 5.46 -1.55 -18.27
CA SER A 143 4.44 -2.14 -17.42
C SER A 143 4.59 -1.71 -15.96
N PHE A 144 3.62 -2.11 -15.13
CA PHE A 144 3.75 -1.99 -13.67
C PHE A 144 4.98 -2.74 -13.15
N ALA A 145 5.22 -3.96 -13.65
CA ALA A 145 6.37 -4.77 -13.27
C ALA A 145 7.69 -4.06 -13.62
N ASP A 146 7.82 -3.56 -14.85
CA ASP A 146 9.04 -2.88 -15.31
C ASP A 146 9.37 -1.64 -14.45
N GLU A 147 8.36 -0.82 -14.16
CA GLU A 147 8.57 0.45 -13.46
C GLU A 147 8.74 0.28 -11.94
N TYR A 148 7.92 -0.57 -11.31
CA TYR A 148 7.89 -0.66 -9.85
C TYR A 148 8.71 -1.82 -9.31
N ILE A 149 8.69 -2.98 -9.95
CA ILE A 149 9.32 -4.19 -9.44
C ILE A 149 10.78 -4.24 -9.92
N ASP A 150 10.97 -4.23 -11.23
CA ASP A 150 12.31 -4.30 -11.82
C ASP A 150 13.06 -2.97 -11.64
N GLY A 151 12.34 -1.85 -11.72
CA GLY A 151 12.85 -0.50 -11.44
C GLY A 151 13.11 -0.21 -9.95
N GLY A 152 12.73 -1.11 -9.03
CA GLY A 152 13.03 -0.99 -7.61
C GLY A 152 12.29 0.16 -6.91
N LYS A 153 11.10 0.56 -7.37
CA LYS A 153 10.34 1.59 -6.66
C LYS A 153 9.65 1.01 -5.44
N PHE A 154 9.53 1.82 -4.40
CA PHE A 154 8.61 1.47 -3.32
C PHE A 154 7.17 1.56 -3.83
N LEU A 155 6.33 0.64 -3.38
CA LEU A 155 4.90 0.59 -3.66
C LEU A 155 4.14 1.62 -2.80
N THR A 156 4.57 2.87 -2.90
CA THR A 156 4.03 4.02 -2.17
C THR A 156 3.99 5.26 -3.05
N ASN A 157 2.88 5.99 -2.99
CA ASN A 157 2.69 7.23 -3.74
C ASN A 157 3.02 8.47 -2.90
N LEU A 158 3.65 8.28 -1.73
CA LEU A 158 4.17 9.38 -0.93
C LEU A 158 5.12 10.25 -1.75
N ALA A 159 5.12 11.56 -1.52
CA ALA A 159 5.99 12.47 -2.25
C ALA A 159 7.44 12.33 -1.76
N ASN A 160 8.41 12.53 -2.67
CA ASN A 160 9.79 12.72 -2.23
C ASN A 160 9.92 14.07 -1.51
N ASN A 161 10.70 14.13 -0.44
CA ASN A 161 10.80 15.29 0.47
C ASN A 161 9.49 15.62 1.21
N GLN A 162 8.61 14.64 1.43
CA GLN A 162 7.40 14.83 2.25
C GLN A 162 7.76 15.32 3.66
N GLN A 163 6.94 16.24 4.18
CA GLN A 163 7.09 16.72 5.55
C GLN A 163 6.50 15.70 6.54
N VAL A 164 7.31 15.28 7.52
CA VAL A 164 6.99 14.27 8.52
C VAL A 164 7.25 14.79 9.93
N SER A 165 6.61 14.22 10.95
CA SER A 165 7.02 14.50 12.33
C SER A 165 8.26 13.70 12.72
N ASP A 166 8.93 14.13 13.79
CA ASP A 166 10.09 13.47 14.36
C ASP A 166 9.82 12.00 14.70
N ARG A 167 8.64 11.69 15.24
CA ARG A 167 8.22 10.34 15.67
C ARG A 167 7.23 9.67 14.72
N GLN A 168 7.04 10.20 13.52
CA GLN A 168 6.15 9.57 12.53
C GLN A 168 6.77 8.27 12.02
N GLU A 169 6.03 7.17 12.12
CA GLU A 169 6.45 5.87 11.58
C GLU A 169 6.03 5.83 10.11
N MET A 170 6.95 6.16 9.21
CA MET A 170 6.73 6.07 7.77
C MET A 170 6.75 4.60 7.34
N LYS A 171 5.87 4.23 6.40
CA LYS A 171 5.77 2.87 5.88
C LYS A 171 6.15 2.88 4.41
N LEU A 172 7.18 2.13 4.07
CA LEU A 172 7.60 1.92 2.68
C LEU A 172 7.42 0.44 2.36
N TRP A 173 6.77 0.16 1.24
CA TRP A 173 6.46 -1.21 0.83
C TRP A 173 7.31 -1.59 -0.37
N TYR A 174 7.91 -2.78 -0.35
CA TYR A 174 8.79 -3.25 -1.42
C TYR A 174 8.47 -4.70 -1.75
N LEU A 175 8.31 -5.00 -3.04
CA LEU A 175 8.16 -6.38 -3.50
C LEU A 175 9.47 -6.83 -4.15
N SER A 176 10.01 -7.94 -3.65
CA SER A 176 11.22 -8.56 -4.20
C SER A 176 11.03 -8.96 -5.66
N ARG A 177 11.97 -8.57 -6.53
CA ARG A 177 12.04 -9.03 -7.93
C ARG A 177 12.63 -10.44 -8.08
N TRP A 178 13.25 -10.97 -7.03
CA TRP A 178 13.86 -12.30 -7.05
C TRP A 178 12.83 -13.41 -6.82
N THR A 179 13.13 -14.58 -7.36
CA THR A 179 12.32 -15.80 -7.21
C THR A 179 12.70 -16.62 -5.98
N GLU A 180 13.84 -16.31 -5.38
CA GLU A 180 14.35 -16.93 -4.16
C GLU A 180 14.61 -15.88 -3.07
N GLU A 181 14.92 -16.33 -1.85
CA GLU A 181 15.36 -15.44 -0.78
C GLU A 181 16.61 -14.68 -1.21
N HIS A 182 16.61 -13.37 -1.00
CA HIS A 182 17.67 -12.50 -1.48
C HIS A 182 18.22 -11.64 -0.35
N ALA A 183 19.53 -11.71 -0.12
CA ALA A 183 20.20 -10.89 0.88
C ALA A 183 20.29 -9.43 0.42
N ALA A 184 19.89 -8.50 1.27
CA ALA A 184 19.96 -7.07 1.03
C ALA A 184 20.40 -6.34 2.30
N THR A 185 20.91 -5.12 2.12
CA THR A 185 21.24 -4.21 3.22
C THR A 185 20.29 -3.03 3.14
N LEU A 186 19.64 -2.71 4.25
CA LEU A 186 18.88 -1.46 4.36
C LEU A 186 19.81 -0.32 4.76
N HIS A 187 19.50 0.88 4.28
CA HIS A 187 20.27 2.08 4.58
C HIS A 187 19.33 3.20 5.02
N LEU A 188 19.70 3.89 6.10
CA LEU A 188 19.09 5.12 6.54
C LEU A 188 20.16 6.19 6.75
N GLU A 189 20.15 7.19 5.90
CA GLU A 189 21.01 8.37 6.02
C GLU A 189 20.23 9.48 6.74
N VAL A 190 20.75 10.02 7.84
CA VAL A 190 20.10 11.09 8.61
C VAL A 190 20.99 12.32 8.68
N LYS A 191 20.45 13.48 8.29
CA LYS A 191 21.08 14.79 8.53
C LYS A 191 20.52 15.40 9.81
N SER A 192 21.39 15.90 10.67
CA SER A 192 21.02 16.49 11.97
C SER A 192 21.39 17.97 12.07
N ASP A 193 20.90 18.62 13.12
CA ASP A 193 21.20 20.01 13.47
C ASP A 193 22.52 20.20 14.23
N ILE A 194 23.27 19.12 14.46
CA ILE A 194 24.53 19.17 15.20
C ILE A 194 25.73 19.29 14.26
N SER A 195 26.68 20.12 14.70
CA SER A 195 28.09 20.04 14.34
C SER A 195 28.90 19.59 15.56
N GLY A 196 29.79 18.61 15.37
CA GLY A 196 30.60 18.04 16.44
C GLY A 196 32.06 17.87 16.03
N PRO A 197 32.98 17.54 16.98
CA PRO A 197 34.36 17.24 16.63
C PRO A 197 34.40 16.02 15.68
N GLY A 198 34.71 16.25 14.41
CA GLY A 198 34.72 15.22 13.37
C GLY A 198 33.41 15.03 12.58
N ILE A 199 32.35 15.78 12.89
CA ILE A 199 31.09 15.79 12.14
C ILE A 199 30.79 17.23 11.70
N PRO A 200 31.03 17.58 10.42
CA PRO A 200 30.61 18.87 9.87
C PRO A 200 29.10 19.08 10.06
N GLU A 201 28.67 20.32 10.27
CA GLU A 201 27.24 20.65 10.35
C GLU A 201 26.50 20.12 9.10
N GLY A 202 25.41 19.38 9.30
CA GLY A 202 24.63 18.80 8.21
C GLY A 202 25.29 17.61 7.50
N ALA A 203 26.41 17.08 8.03
CA ALA A 203 26.97 15.82 7.53
C ALA A 203 26.00 14.66 7.84
N PRO A 204 25.71 13.81 6.84
CA PRO A 204 24.84 12.67 7.05
C PRO A 204 25.47 11.63 7.97
N ILE A 205 24.65 11.02 8.83
CA ILE A 205 24.98 9.83 9.62
C ILE A 205 24.22 8.65 9.01
N GLU A 206 24.94 7.59 8.66
CA GLU A 206 24.37 6.41 8.03
C GLU A 206 24.16 5.27 9.04
N TYR A 207 22.98 4.66 8.98
CA TYR A 207 22.61 3.45 9.71
C TYR A 207 22.31 2.34 8.71
N THR A 208 22.84 1.14 8.98
CA THR A 208 22.66 -0.02 8.12
C THR A 208 22.28 -1.25 8.93
N ASP A 209 21.49 -2.13 8.35
CA ASP A 209 21.20 -3.47 8.87
C ASP A 209 21.07 -4.43 7.69
N ASP A 210 21.45 -5.68 7.90
CA ASP A 210 21.25 -6.75 6.92
C ASP A 210 19.85 -7.34 7.07
N ILE A 211 19.23 -7.63 5.93
CA ILE A 211 17.89 -8.21 5.83
C ILE A 211 17.83 -9.30 4.76
N THR A 212 16.84 -10.17 4.85
CA THR A 212 16.51 -11.14 3.81
C THR A 212 15.18 -10.76 3.17
N LEU A 213 15.19 -10.49 1.88
CA LEU A 213 13.99 -10.24 1.09
C LEU A 213 13.34 -11.57 0.72
N THR A 214 12.07 -11.73 1.06
CA THR A 214 11.32 -12.94 0.73
C THR A 214 10.78 -12.87 -0.70
N PRO A 215 10.80 -13.98 -1.48
CA PRO A 215 10.33 -13.96 -2.87
C PRO A 215 8.81 -13.91 -3.00
N SER A 216 8.09 -14.36 -1.98
CA SER A 216 6.61 -14.44 -1.98
C SER A 216 5.94 -13.32 -1.20
N GLY A 217 6.70 -12.49 -0.49
CA GLY A 217 6.17 -11.50 0.44
C GLY A 217 6.36 -10.06 -0.03
N LEU A 218 5.37 -9.24 0.28
CA LEU A 218 5.54 -7.79 0.27
C LEU A 218 6.23 -7.38 1.58
N MET A 219 7.36 -6.70 1.50
CA MET A 219 8.11 -6.24 2.67
C MET A 219 7.62 -4.87 3.10
N GLU A 220 7.24 -4.74 4.37
CA GLU A 220 6.94 -3.47 5.04
C GLU A 220 8.21 -2.98 5.74
N PHE A 221 8.68 -1.79 5.39
CA PHE A 221 9.75 -1.09 6.10
C PHE A 221 9.17 0.03 6.94
N THR A 222 9.42 -0.01 8.25
CA THR A 222 9.12 1.12 9.13
C THR A 222 10.31 2.05 9.19
N VAL A 223 10.20 3.22 8.57
CA VAL A 223 11.27 4.20 8.49
C VAL A 223 11.01 5.34 9.48
N ASN A 224 11.89 5.44 10.48
CA ASN A 224 11.94 6.55 11.43
C ASN A 224 13.34 6.62 12.06
N PRO A 225 14.04 7.77 12.06
CA PRO A 225 15.39 7.88 12.65
C PRO A 225 15.50 7.36 14.09
N TYR A 226 14.55 7.66 14.97
CA TYR A 226 14.56 7.20 16.37
C TYR A 226 14.46 5.70 16.48
N PHE A 227 13.68 5.08 15.58
CA PHE A 227 13.53 3.63 15.51
C PHE A 227 14.82 2.93 15.04
N PHE A 228 15.67 3.65 14.30
CA PHE A 228 17.00 3.20 13.88
C PHE A 228 18.11 3.53 14.89
N GLY A 229 17.75 4.09 16.05
CA GLY A 229 18.71 4.40 17.11
C GLY A 229 19.40 5.75 16.95
N PHE A 230 18.81 6.71 16.23
CA PHE A 230 19.41 8.04 15.98
C PHE A 230 19.82 8.81 17.26
N ASN A 231 19.15 8.59 18.39
CA ASN A 231 19.54 9.19 19.68
C ASN A 231 20.73 8.48 20.36
N ILE A 232 21.21 7.37 19.81
CA ILE A 232 22.29 6.53 20.31
C ILE A 232 23.18 6.10 19.13
N PRO A 233 23.84 7.03 18.42
CA PRO A 233 24.74 6.62 17.34
C PRO A 233 25.87 5.74 17.89
N PRO A 234 26.31 4.70 17.16
CA PRO A 234 27.47 3.92 17.55
C PRO A 234 28.72 4.82 17.58
N GLY A 235 29.32 5.02 18.76
CA GLY A 235 30.60 5.71 18.91
C GLY A 235 30.56 7.24 18.98
N VAL A 236 29.39 7.87 18.94
CA VAL A 236 29.25 9.34 19.11
C VAL A 236 28.16 9.62 20.13
N ASN A 237 28.53 10.14 21.30
CA ASN A 237 27.55 10.65 22.28
C ASN A 237 26.92 11.93 21.73
N MET A 238 25.82 11.81 21.00
CA MET A 238 25.02 12.94 20.59
C MET A 238 24.25 13.51 21.79
N PRO A 239 24.21 14.84 21.98
CA PRO A 239 23.32 15.49 22.92
C PRO A 239 21.88 14.98 22.80
N ALA A 240 21.19 14.81 23.93
CA ALA A 240 19.82 14.27 23.96
C ALA A 240 18.78 15.15 23.22
N ASP A 241 19.15 16.40 22.90
CA ASP A 241 18.35 17.39 22.19
C ASP A 241 18.63 17.46 20.67
N THR A 242 19.47 16.56 20.14
CA THR A 242 19.74 16.44 18.70
C THR A 242 18.46 16.23 17.92
N LYS A 243 18.26 17.00 16.85
CA LYS A 243 17.10 16.88 15.97
C LYS A 243 17.52 16.36 14.61
N ALA A 244 16.79 15.35 14.14
CA ALA A 244 16.84 14.98 12.73
C ALA A 244 16.20 16.10 11.91
N LEU A 245 16.88 16.55 10.85
CA LEU A 245 16.36 17.54 9.90
C LEU A 245 15.79 16.85 8.66
N GLU A 246 16.48 15.82 8.18
CA GLU A 246 16.12 15.07 6.98
C GLU A 246 16.62 13.65 7.11
N TYR A 247 15.96 12.71 6.44
CA TYR A 247 16.48 11.36 6.29
C TYR A 247 16.14 10.76 4.94
N THR A 248 17.02 9.89 4.45
CA THR A 248 16.88 9.16 3.18
C THR A 248 16.99 7.67 3.43
N PHE A 249 16.04 6.90 2.91
CA PHE A 249 16.01 5.44 3.02
C PHE A 249 16.16 4.78 1.65
N TRP A 250 16.95 3.70 1.57
CA TRP A 250 17.08 2.86 0.38
C TRP A 250 17.60 1.46 0.74
N LEU A 251 17.56 0.57 -0.25
CA LEU A 251 18.06 -0.80 -0.15
C LEU A 251 19.20 -1.00 -1.15
N THR A 252 20.20 -1.78 -0.75
CA THR A 252 21.29 -2.23 -1.61
C THR A 252 21.46 -3.74 -1.55
N HIS A 253 22.21 -4.29 -2.51
CA HIS A 253 22.76 -5.64 -2.43
C HIS A 253 24.18 -5.68 -2.99
N LEU A 254 24.89 -6.78 -2.75
CA LEU A 254 26.21 -7.03 -3.32
C LEU A 254 26.08 -7.76 -4.66
N VAL A 255 26.77 -7.26 -5.69
CA VAL A 255 26.95 -7.91 -6.99
C VAL A 255 28.43 -7.88 -7.32
N ASP A 256 29.07 -9.04 -7.42
CA ASP A 256 30.51 -9.16 -7.75
C ASP A 256 31.42 -8.23 -6.91
N ASP A 257 31.19 -8.21 -5.59
CA ASP A 257 31.84 -7.33 -4.59
C ASP A 257 31.51 -5.82 -4.67
N ASP A 258 30.67 -5.40 -5.61
CA ASP A 258 30.16 -4.02 -5.70
C ASP A 258 28.79 -3.86 -5.02
N ILE A 259 28.61 -2.75 -4.29
CA ILE A 259 27.32 -2.38 -3.68
C ILE A 259 26.46 -1.68 -4.73
N VAL A 260 25.27 -2.23 -5.00
CA VAL A 260 24.33 -1.69 -5.99
C VAL A 260 22.99 -1.37 -5.32
N ASP A 261 22.46 -0.18 -5.60
CA ASP A 261 21.11 0.22 -5.18
C ASP A 261 20.06 -0.67 -5.88
N ILE A 262 19.20 -1.32 -5.09
CA ILE A 262 18.11 -2.17 -5.59
C ILE A 262 16.74 -1.53 -5.40
N SER A 263 16.69 -0.41 -4.67
CA SER A 263 15.52 0.42 -4.57
C SER A 263 15.81 1.86 -4.96
N GLU A 264 14.76 2.62 -5.24
CA GLU A 264 14.86 4.08 -5.24
C GLU A 264 15.27 4.61 -3.85
N ARG A 265 15.79 5.83 -3.82
CA ARG A 265 16.09 6.56 -2.59
C ARG A 265 14.91 7.44 -2.22
N ARG A 266 14.35 7.24 -1.03
CA ARG A 266 13.22 8.02 -0.54
C ARG A 266 13.62 8.97 0.57
N ARG A 267 13.49 10.28 0.33
CA ARG A 267 13.85 11.33 1.29
C ARG A 267 12.63 11.92 1.97
N PHE A 268 12.78 12.24 3.25
CA PHE A 268 11.78 12.88 4.10
C PHE A 268 12.39 14.08 4.82
N VAL A 269 11.57 15.11 5.04
CA VAL A 269 11.97 16.34 5.75
C VAL A 269 11.25 16.38 7.08
N VAL A 270 12.01 16.46 8.17
CA VAL A 270 11.45 16.42 9.53
C VAL A 270 11.05 17.83 9.95
N ASP A 271 9.75 18.05 10.14
CA ASP A 271 9.23 19.30 10.69
C ASP A 271 9.22 19.24 12.22
N ASN A 272 10.28 19.79 12.81
CA ASN A 272 10.49 19.92 14.26
C ASN A 272 9.79 21.14 14.88
N ARG A 273 8.95 21.88 14.14
CA ARG A 273 8.22 23.02 14.70
C ARG A 273 7.15 22.51 15.67
N PRO A 274 6.98 23.17 16.85
CA PRO A 274 5.91 22.80 17.76
C PRO A 274 4.55 23.04 17.09
N ARG A 275 3.68 22.04 17.15
CA ARG A 275 2.28 22.11 16.71
C ARG A 275 1.37 21.86 17.90
N GLU A 276 0.24 22.57 17.97
CA GLU A 276 -0.74 22.36 19.04
C GLU A 276 -1.32 20.96 19.01
N LYS A 277 -1.55 20.44 17.80
CA LYS A 277 -1.98 19.06 17.58
C LYS A 277 -1.57 18.58 16.20
N GLU A 278 -1.36 17.28 16.11
CA GLU A 278 -1.00 16.61 14.87
C GLU A 278 -1.89 15.39 14.70
N PHE A 279 -2.34 15.17 13.48
CA PHE A 279 -3.13 14.00 13.12
C PHE A 279 -2.35 13.20 12.10
N VAL A 280 -2.03 11.95 12.45
CA VAL A 280 -1.39 11.01 11.54
C VAL A 280 -2.43 9.99 11.10
N PHE A 281 -2.52 9.79 9.79
CA PHE A 281 -3.39 8.80 9.19
C PHE A 281 -2.57 7.76 8.45
N TYR A 282 -3.00 6.52 8.54
CA TYR A 282 -2.58 5.41 7.70
C TYR A 282 -3.71 5.07 6.75
N TYR A 283 -3.39 4.72 5.52
CA TYR A 283 -4.40 4.37 4.53
C TYR A 283 -3.83 3.40 3.50
N VAL A 284 -4.69 2.55 2.97
CA VAL A 284 -4.32 1.67 1.86
C VAL A 284 -4.17 2.52 0.60
N ASN A 285 -3.00 2.47 -0.03
CA ASN A 285 -2.71 3.16 -1.28
C ASN A 285 -3.14 2.33 -2.50
N THR A 286 -2.99 2.90 -3.69
CA THR A 286 -3.39 2.21 -4.93
C THR A 286 -2.44 1.10 -5.38
N LEU A 287 -1.27 0.96 -4.75
CA LEU A 287 -0.18 0.04 -5.14
C LEU A 287 -0.05 -1.17 -4.20
N SER A 288 -1.08 -1.49 -3.41
CA SER A 288 -1.12 -2.61 -2.47
C SER A 288 -0.33 -2.44 -1.17
N GLY A 289 0.05 -1.20 -0.82
CA GLY A 289 0.71 -0.86 0.45
C GLY A 289 -0.16 0.02 1.35
N VAL A 290 0.32 0.23 2.57
CA VAL A 290 -0.21 1.23 3.52
C VAL A 290 0.71 2.44 3.53
N ASP A 291 0.19 3.59 3.14
CA ASP A 291 0.86 4.88 3.20
C ASP A 291 0.44 5.65 4.45
N CYS A 292 1.18 6.71 4.78
CA CYS A 292 0.81 7.59 5.88
C CYS A 292 0.91 9.08 5.55
N VAL A 293 0.03 9.85 6.17
CA VAL A 293 -0.07 11.29 5.98
C VAL A 293 -0.25 11.99 7.32
N ARG A 294 0.42 13.13 7.47
CA ARG A 294 0.31 14.00 8.65
C ARG A 294 -0.42 15.29 8.29
N PHE A 295 -1.39 15.67 9.13
CA PHE A 295 -2.07 16.95 9.10
C PHE A 295 -1.72 17.77 10.33
N THR A 296 -1.46 19.06 10.10
CA THR A 296 -0.98 20.00 11.13
C THR A 296 -1.77 21.31 11.15
N GLY A 297 -2.90 21.37 10.46
CA GLY A 297 -3.75 22.56 10.44
C GLY A 297 -4.71 22.61 11.62
N GLU A 298 -5.53 23.65 11.65
CA GLU A 298 -6.60 23.83 12.64
C GLU A 298 -7.59 22.66 12.60
N TYR A 299 -8.18 22.32 13.75
CA TYR A 299 -9.20 21.28 13.82
C TYR A 299 -10.34 21.64 14.75
N SER A 300 -11.50 21.01 14.53
CA SER A 300 -12.61 20.97 15.48
C SER A 300 -13.09 19.54 15.68
N GLU A 301 -13.54 19.22 16.89
CA GLU A 301 -14.07 17.90 17.26
C GLU A 301 -15.53 18.04 17.71
N LYS A 302 -16.40 17.19 17.17
CA LYS A 302 -17.82 17.10 17.51
C LYS A 302 -18.12 15.69 17.98
N ILE A 303 -18.94 15.57 19.03
CA ILE A 303 -19.38 14.29 19.58
C ILE A 303 -20.91 14.31 19.57
N PRO A 304 -21.57 14.08 18.41
CA PRO A 304 -22.99 13.82 18.40
C PRO A 304 -23.32 12.63 19.30
N THR A 305 -24.28 12.82 20.19
CA THR A 305 -24.81 11.77 21.06
C THR A 305 -26.28 11.60 20.74
N GLU A 306 -26.67 10.40 20.31
CA GLU A 306 -28.06 10.01 20.15
C GLU A 306 -28.39 8.97 21.23
N SER A 307 -29.51 9.14 21.92
CA SER A 307 -29.91 8.20 22.97
C SER A 307 -31.41 7.94 22.90
N GLU A 308 -31.80 6.68 22.93
CA GLU A 308 -33.18 6.28 23.12
C GLU A 308 -33.47 6.18 24.63
N GLN A 309 -34.56 6.78 25.07
CA GLN A 309 -34.96 6.80 26.47
C GLN A 309 -36.30 6.10 26.64
N SER A 310 -36.36 5.19 27.60
CA SER A 310 -37.61 4.57 28.04
C SER A 310 -38.04 5.12 29.38
N PHE A 311 -39.35 5.24 29.56
CA PHE A 311 -39.93 5.59 30.85
C PHE A 311 -40.09 4.34 31.70
N LYS A 312 -39.44 4.34 32.87
CA LYS A 312 -39.63 3.36 33.93
C LYS A 312 -40.40 4.01 35.08
N PRO A 313 -41.65 3.59 35.35
CA PRO A 313 -42.41 4.09 36.49
C PRO A 313 -41.61 3.87 37.78
N VAL A 314 -41.47 4.91 38.60
CA VAL A 314 -40.74 4.85 39.86
C VAL A 314 -41.56 4.03 40.88
N PRO A 315 -41.01 2.94 41.45
CA PRO A 315 -41.74 2.14 42.42
C PRO A 315 -42.12 2.94 43.68
N ALA A 316 -43.29 2.67 44.24
CA ALA A 316 -43.75 3.28 45.48
C ALA A 316 -42.72 3.06 46.61
N GLY A 317 -42.30 4.14 47.29
CA GLY A 317 -41.26 4.13 48.33
C GLY A 317 -39.84 4.47 47.85
N SER A 318 -39.63 4.69 46.54
CA SER A 318 -38.34 5.15 46.03
C SER A 318 -38.13 6.65 46.29
N GLY A 319 -36.95 7.03 46.78
CA GLY A 319 -36.57 8.43 47.00
C GLY A 319 -36.15 9.17 45.73
N THR A 320 -35.77 10.44 45.86
CA THR A 320 -35.40 11.36 44.75
C THR A 320 -34.19 10.95 43.91
N LYS A 321 -33.48 9.89 44.29
CA LYS A 321 -32.29 9.38 43.60
C LYS A 321 -32.62 8.38 42.48
N VAL A 322 -33.85 7.90 42.39
CA VAL A 322 -34.27 6.92 41.36
C VAL A 322 -34.85 7.65 40.16
N GLY A 323 -34.10 7.67 39.05
CA GLY A 323 -34.54 8.27 37.79
C GLY A 323 -35.66 7.47 37.12
N SER A 324 -36.66 8.18 36.59
CA SER A 324 -37.78 7.61 35.82
C SER A 324 -37.47 7.40 34.34
N LEU A 325 -36.39 7.99 33.85
CA LEU A 325 -35.90 7.83 32.48
C LEU A 325 -34.67 6.92 32.51
N VAL A 326 -34.73 5.85 31.73
CA VAL A 326 -33.62 4.91 31.57
C VAL A 326 -33.24 4.90 30.10
N THR A 327 -31.98 5.22 29.80
CA THR A 327 -31.42 5.11 28.46
C THR A 327 -31.38 3.64 28.05
N THR A 328 -32.10 3.26 27.00
CA THR A 328 -32.18 1.88 26.50
C THR A 328 -31.08 1.58 25.50
N SER A 329 -30.71 2.58 24.71
CA SER A 329 -29.58 2.53 23.78
C SER A 329 -28.96 3.93 23.68
N ALA A 330 -27.64 3.99 23.48
CA ALA A 330 -26.94 5.22 23.22
C ALA A 330 -25.89 4.97 22.14
N ASN A 331 -25.79 5.89 21.19
CA ASN A 331 -24.75 5.92 20.19
C ASN A 331 -24.02 7.27 20.26
N SER A 332 -22.69 7.23 20.18
CA SER A 332 -21.86 8.42 20.09
C SER A 332 -20.74 8.15 19.11
N GLN A 333 -20.56 9.06 18.17
CA GLN A 333 -19.50 8.98 17.17
C GLN A 333 -18.65 10.24 17.25
N ARG A 334 -17.32 10.10 17.24
CA ARG A 334 -16.44 11.27 17.11
C ARG A 334 -16.36 11.69 15.64
N ILE A 335 -16.48 13.00 15.43
CA ILE A 335 -16.34 13.64 14.12
C ILE A 335 -15.26 14.71 14.26
N TRP A 336 -14.29 14.69 13.37
CA TRP A 336 -13.24 15.70 13.30
C TRP A 336 -13.33 16.46 11.98
N GLU A 337 -13.21 17.77 12.05
CA GLU A 337 -12.98 18.62 10.88
C GLU A 337 -11.55 19.13 10.98
N ILE A 338 -10.67 18.68 10.09
CA ILE A 338 -9.21 18.85 10.21
C ILE A 338 -8.70 19.54 8.96
N ASN A 339 -7.97 20.64 9.12
CA ASN A 339 -7.21 21.24 8.04
C ASN A 339 -5.89 20.47 7.83
N THR A 340 -5.59 20.13 6.59
CA THR A 340 -4.39 19.40 6.18
C THR A 340 -3.07 20.11 6.54
N GLY A 341 -3.11 21.43 6.71
CA GLY A 341 -1.93 22.28 6.83
C GLY A 341 -1.27 22.52 5.46
N PRO A 342 -0.26 23.40 5.40
CA PRO A 342 0.44 23.70 4.15
C PRO A 342 1.13 22.46 3.59
N LYS A 343 0.80 22.10 2.35
CA LYS A 343 1.32 20.96 1.58
C LYS A 343 1.84 21.43 0.24
N SER A 344 2.91 20.82 -0.25
CA SER A 344 3.38 21.00 -1.63
C SER A 344 2.41 20.38 -2.65
N ALA A 345 2.47 20.79 -3.93
CA ALA A 345 1.64 20.17 -4.96
C ALA A 345 1.85 18.65 -5.09
N ASP A 346 3.08 18.15 -4.86
CA ASP A 346 3.35 16.72 -4.96
C ASP A 346 2.74 15.95 -3.78
N GLU A 347 2.81 16.49 -2.56
CA GLU A 347 2.08 15.94 -1.42
C GLU A 347 0.56 15.95 -1.68
N MET A 348 0.03 17.03 -2.26
CA MET A 348 -1.39 17.15 -2.61
C MET A 348 -1.84 16.12 -3.66
N ARG A 349 -0.98 15.77 -4.62
CA ARG A 349 -1.24 14.67 -5.56
C ARG A 349 -1.26 13.32 -4.84
N GLY A 350 -0.36 13.11 -3.88
CA GLY A 350 -0.35 11.92 -3.01
C GLY A 350 -1.59 11.81 -2.12
N LEU A 351 -2.18 12.94 -1.69
CA LEU A 351 -3.44 12.94 -0.91
C LEU A 351 -4.64 12.38 -1.66
N ARG A 352 -4.60 12.28 -2.99
CA ARG A 352 -5.71 11.70 -3.76
C ARG A 352 -5.98 10.26 -3.36
N ASP A 353 -4.92 9.47 -3.22
CA ASP A 353 -5.03 8.08 -2.79
C ASP A 353 -5.58 8.00 -1.35
N PHE A 354 -5.14 8.92 -0.49
CA PHE A 354 -5.74 9.07 0.84
C PHE A 354 -7.24 9.35 0.74
N LEU A 355 -7.70 10.26 -0.11
CA LEU A 355 -9.12 10.63 -0.28
C LEU A 355 -9.97 9.59 -1.02
N ASP A 356 -9.37 8.69 -1.78
CA ASP A 356 -10.06 7.59 -2.47
C ASP A 356 -10.13 6.31 -1.63
N SER A 357 -9.13 6.09 -0.76
CA SER A 357 -9.01 4.86 0.04
C SER A 357 -10.22 4.56 0.92
N LYS A 358 -10.71 3.33 0.92
CA LYS A 358 -11.83 2.92 1.80
C LYS A 358 -11.37 2.41 3.17
N GLN A 359 -10.09 2.13 3.32
CA GLN A 359 -9.49 1.59 4.54
C GLN A 359 -8.48 2.60 5.06
N ARG A 360 -8.86 3.27 6.14
CA ARG A 360 -8.07 4.32 6.76
C ARG A 360 -8.10 4.19 8.27
N TRP A 361 -7.02 4.58 8.88
CA TRP A 361 -6.85 4.59 10.31
C TRP A 361 -6.23 5.91 10.74
N MET A 362 -6.76 6.50 11.80
CA MET A 362 -6.19 7.66 12.46
C MET A 362 -5.46 7.20 13.72
N VAL A 363 -4.24 7.67 13.94
CA VAL A 363 -3.56 7.49 15.22
C VAL A 363 -4.31 8.27 16.28
N ASP A 364 -4.73 7.61 17.37
CA ASP A 364 -5.48 8.23 18.45
C ASP A 364 -4.67 9.40 19.06
N PRO A 365 -5.11 10.66 18.85
CA PRO A 365 -4.33 11.82 19.27
C PRO A 365 -4.41 12.07 20.78
N GLN A 366 -5.22 11.32 21.54
CA GLN A 366 -5.40 11.51 22.98
C GLN A 366 -4.62 10.50 23.83
N ARG A 367 -4.09 9.41 23.23
CA ARG A 367 -3.49 8.29 23.98
C ARG A 367 -2.04 8.07 23.56
N ASP A 368 -1.14 8.74 24.28
CA ASP A 368 0.30 8.72 24.01
C ASP A 368 0.99 7.39 24.42
N VAL A 369 0.45 6.69 25.43
CA VAL A 369 1.11 5.48 26.01
C VAL A 369 0.79 4.20 25.25
N TYR A 370 -0.31 4.17 24.50
CA TYR A 370 -0.69 3.05 23.65
C TYR A 370 -1.19 3.66 22.34
N LYS A 371 -0.28 3.96 21.41
CA LYS A 371 -0.63 4.46 20.07
C LYS A 371 -1.63 3.47 19.45
N LYS A 372 -2.92 3.79 19.51
CA LYS A 372 -4.00 2.97 18.95
C LYS A 372 -4.44 3.55 17.64
N LEU A 373 -4.84 2.68 16.73
CA LEU A 373 -5.47 3.07 15.47
C LEU A 373 -6.98 3.10 15.64
N ILE A 374 -7.58 4.21 15.22
CA ILE A 374 -9.03 4.38 15.12
C ILE A 374 -9.38 4.23 13.64
N PRO A 375 -10.19 3.23 13.23
CA PRO A 375 -10.66 3.15 11.86
C PRO A 375 -11.56 4.35 11.57
N VAL A 376 -11.34 5.01 10.43
CA VAL A 376 -12.06 6.23 10.05
C VAL A 376 -12.52 6.20 8.61
N TYR A 377 -13.58 6.93 8.31
CA TYR A 377 -13.94 7.30 6.94
C TYR A 377 -13.95 8.82 6.77
N ILE A 378 -13.78 9.28 5.53
CA ILE A 378 -13.75 10.70 5.19
C ILE A 378 -14.96 10.99 4.33
N ASP A 379 -15.59 12.13 4.58
CA ASP A 379 -16.69 12.61 3.76
C ASP A 379 -16.27 12.78 2.29
N SER A 380 -17.12 12.34 1.37
CA SER A 380 -16.85 12.50 -0.06
C SER A 380 -17.25 13.89 -0.50
N ARG A 381 -16.26 14.72 -0.88
CA ARG A 381 -16.47 16.09 -1.36
C ARG A 381 -15.52 16.40 -2.51
N ASP A 382 -15.86 17.43 -3.28
CA ASP A 382 -14.97 17.96 -4.31
C ASP A 382 -13.89 18.84 -3.66
N PHE A 383 -12.63 18.50 -3.89
CA PHE A 383 -11.48 19.27 -3.45
C PHE A 383 -10.86 19.99 -4.65
N GLN A 384 -10.60 21.29 -4.50
CA GLN A 384 -9.94 22.09 -5.53
C GLN A 384 -8.46 22.25 -5.22
N ILE A 385 -7.63 22.01 -6.23
CA ILE A 385 -6.18 22.24 -6.21
C ILE A 385 -5.93 23.52 -7.02
N PHE A 386 -5.29 24.51 -6.42
CA PHE A 386 -4.97 25.78 -7.09
C PHE A 386 -3.50 25.80 -7.47
N ASP A 387 -3.21 26.21 -8.70
CA ASP A 387 -1.83 26.51 -9.11
C ASP A 387 -1.49 27.93 -8.66
N SER A 388 -0.76 28.06 -7.56
CA SER A 388 -0.34 29.33 -6.97
C SER A 388 1.18 29.49 -7.09
N MET A 389 1.67 30.73 -7.19
CA MET A 389 3.11 31.00 -7.30
C MET A 389 3.93 30.46 -6.11
N GLU A 390 3.30 30.27 -4.94
CA GLU A 390 3.95 29.75 -3.73
C GLU A 390 3.93 28.22 -3.65
N ASN A 391 3.17 27.53 -4.52
CA ASN A 391 3.04 26.07 -4.58
C ASN A 391 2.72 25.40 -3.22
N ILE A 392 2.06 26.14 -2.32
CA ILE A 392 1.61 25.68 -1.01
C ILE A 392 0.08 25.71 -1.00
N GLN A 393 -0.53 24.60 -0.60
CA GLN A 393 -1.98 24.41 -0.59
C GLN A 393 -2.44 23.76 0.71
N ASN A 394 -3.68 24.01 1.09
CA ASN A 394 -4.35 23.31 2.18
C ASN A 394 -5.86 23.23 1.91
N PHE A 395 -6.51 22.25 2.53
CA PHE A 395 -7.96 22.10 2.58
C PHE A 395 -8.39 21.39 3.86
N ALA A 396 -9.67 21.50 4.21
CA ALA A 396 -10.26 20.84 5.36
C ALA A 396 -10.93 19.51 4.96
N VAL A 397 -10.72 18.48 5.76
CA VAL A 397 -11.38 17.17 5.64
C VAL A 397 -12.29 16.93 6.83
N THR A 398 -13.45 16.31 6.58
CA THR A 398 -14.33 15.83 7.65
C THR A 398 -14.13 14.33 7.80
N VAL A 399 -13.68 13.92 8.99
CA VAL A 399 -13.32 12.55 9.36
C VAL A 399 -14.30 12.03 10.40
N PHE A 400 -14.74 10.79 10.25
CA PHE A 400 -15.68 10.13 11.15
C PHE A 400 -15.09 8.84 11.68
N GLU A 401 -15.26 8.57 12.97
CA GLU A 401 -14.93 7.29 13.59
C GLU A 401 -15.81 6.17 13.02
N SER A 402 -15.21 5.07 12.54
CA SER A 402 -15.93 4.05 11.76
C SER A 402 -16.53 2.91 12.58
N HIS A 403 -16.56 3.03 13.92
CA HIS A 403 -17.26 2.11 14.80
C HIS A 403 -18.76 2.45 14.82
N LYS A 404 -19.61 1.51 14.38
CA LYS A 404 -21.07 1.58 14.51
C LYS A 404 -21.56 0.54 15.50
#